data_AF-A0A5S9F207-F1
#
_entry.id   AF-A0A5S9F207-F1
#
_cell.length_a   1.000
_cell.length_b   1.000
_cell.length_c   1.000
_cell.angle_alpha   90.00
_cell.angle_beta   90.00
_cell.angle_gamma   90.00
#
_symmetry.space_group_name_H-M   'P 1'
#
loop_
_entity.id
_entity.type
_entity.pdbx_description
1 polymer ?
#
loop_
_entity_poly.entity_id
_entity_poly.type
_entity_poly.pdbx_seq_one_letter_code
_entity_poly.pdbx_strand_id
1 'polypeptide(L)'
;MTNFKNQTLQEIKDNCTYENCVLQLYSDIQQLQNSNFHDCQFKNEVVSIYGIANCTFHNCEFEELSIANKIETTQIVDCKIEYLNLEALKISDKTLAFIHPNNSIGKLNLHWTDLKEIPTAVLKIRTLESLYLGNNYITEVPENIVQLYQLHLLDLSDNAIEKLPTNLSQLQSLKVLGLSGNKITQIPGIQNMKQLSDLVLDKANFSAEQQKVICEYLPSCSVYFE
;
A
#
# COMPACT_ATOMS: atom_id res chain seq x y z
N MET A 1 16.67 -14.82 25.45
CA MET A 1 16.63 -13.92 24.28
C MET A 1 18.03 -13.33 24.13
N THR A 2 18.72 -13.62 23.03
CA THR A 2 20.06 -13.08 22.77
C THR A 2 19.94 -11.60 22.42
N ASN A 3 20.85 -10.75 22.89
CA ASN A 3 20.80 -9.30 22.61
C ASN A 3 22.02 -8.88 21.79
N PHE A 4 21.76 -8.26 20.65
CA PHE A 4 22.76 -7.63 19.78
C PHE A 4 22.62 -6.11 19.88
N LYS A 5 23.71 -5.42 20.20
CA LYS A 5 23.74 -3.96 20.34
C LYS A 5 24.86 -3.34 19.53
N ASN A 6 24.58 -2.24 18.84
CA ASN A 6 25.56 -1.41 18.15
C ASN A 6 26.48 -2.20 17.21
N GLN A 7 25.89 -3.12 16.45
CA GLN A 7 26.61 -4.06 15.59
C GLN A 7 26.07 -4.05 14.17
N THR A 8 26.97 -4.31 13.22
CA THR A 8 26.59 -4.66 11.85
C THR A 8 26.44 -6.17 11.76
N LEU A 9 25.29 -6.61 11.25
CA LEU A 9 24.94 -8.02 11.16
C LEU A 9 24.49 -8.36 9.75
N GLN A 10 24.84 -9.59 9.33
CA GLN A 10 24.56 -10.11 8.00
C GLN A 10 23.45 -11.17 7.99
N GLU A 11 22.96 -11.50 9.17
CA GLU A 11 21.91 -12.49 9.40
C GLU A 11 21.04 -12.08 10.61
N ILE A 12 19.80 -12.55 10.61
CA ILE A 12 18.86 -12.41 11.72
C ILE A 12 18.53 -13.80 12.25
N LYS A 13 18.31 -13.89 13.56
CA LYS A 13 17.97 -15.11 14.28
C LYS A 13 16.69 -14.87 15.06
N ASP A 14 15.95 -15.94 15.29
CA ASP A 14 14.78 -15.93 16.14
C ASP A 14 15.16 -15.74 17.61
N ASN A 15 14.20 -15.32 18.42
CA ASN A 15 14.35 -15.16 19.88
C ASN A 15 15.48 -14.20 20.24
N CYS A 16 15.61 -13.11 19.49
CA CYS A 16 16.67 -12.12 19.65
C CYS A 16 16.13 -10.70 19.85
N THR A 17 16.94 -9.84 20.46
CA THR A 17 16.71 -8.39 20.52
C THR A 17 17.86 -7.71 19.78
N TYR A 18 17.52 -6.77 18.92
CA TYR A 18 18.45 -5.96 18.14
C TYR A 18 18.24 -4.51 18.52
N GLU A 19 19.29 -3.85 19.03
CA GLU A 19 19.25 -2.46 19.44
C GLU A 19 20.35 -1.68 18.72
N ASN A 20 19.98 -0.64 17.98
CA ASN A 20 20.93 0.20 17.24
C ASN A 20 21.82 -0.61 16.28
N CYS A 21 21.27 -1.65 15.67
CA CYS A 21 21.98 -2.51 14.73
C CYS A 21 21.83 -2.02 13.29
N VAL A 22 22.87 -2.28 12.49
CA VAL A 22 22.82 -2.14 11.03
C VAL A 22 22.73 -3.53 10.43
N LEU A 23 21.67 -3.80 9.66
CA LEU A 23 21.36 -5.11 9.11
C LEU A 23 21.57 -5.07 7.59
N GLN A 24 22.49 -5.90 7.09
CA GLN A 24 22.75 -6.09 5.67
C GLN A 24 22.67 -7.56 5.33
N LEU A 25 21.46 -8.01 5.03
CA LEU A 25 21.12 -9.42 4.86
C LEU A 25 21.53 -9.93 3.48
N TYR A 26 21.94 -11.19 3.37
CA TYR A 26 22.33 -11.80 2.09
C TYR A 26 21.28 -12.71 1.47
N SER A 27 20.17 -12.92 2.17
CA SER A 27 19.08 -13.79 1.72
C SER A 27 17.76 -13.38 2.36
N ASP A 28 16.67 -13.78 1.72
CA ASP A 28 15.32 -13.64 2.28
C ASP A 28 15.18 -14.37 3.62
N ILE A 29 14.37 -13.81 4.51
CA ILE A 29 14.05 -14.39 5.80
C ILE A 29 12.87 -15.35 5.62
N GLN A 30 13.16 -16.65 5.63
CA GLN A 30 12.13 -17.67 5.45
C GLN A 30 11.11 -17.68 6.59
N GLN A 31 11.56 -17.33 7.79
CA GLN A 31 10.72 -17.20 8.98
C GLN A 31 11.43 -16.30 10.00
N LEU A 32 10.65 -15.49 10.72
CA LEU A 32 11.13 -14.66 11.81
C LEU A 32 10.17 -14.72 13.00
N GLN A 33 10.68 -15.11 14.17
CA GLN A 33 9.86 -15.27 15.36
C GLN A 33 10.47 -14.68 16.63
N ASN A 34 9.59 -14.15 17.49
CA ASN A 34 9.90 -13.75 18.86
C ASN A 34 11.10 -12.80 18.94
N SER A 35 11.24 -11.90 17.97
CA SER A 35 12.39 -11.00 17.85
C SER A 35 11.97 -9.54 17.84
N ASN A 36 12.74 -8.72 18.54
CA ASN A 36 12.47 -7.29 18.72
C ASN A 36 13.60 -6.46 18.11
N PHE A 37 13.24 -5.40 17.39
CA PHE A 37 14.15 -4.48 16.72
C PHE A 37 13.86 -3.07 17.20
N HIS A 38 14.88 -2.38 17.70
CA HIS A 38 14.80 -1.01 18.18
C HIS A 38 15.93 -0.21 17.54
N ASP A 39 15.58 0.91 16.90
CA ASP A 39 16.53 1.82 16.24
C ASP A 39 17.43 1.12 15.22
N CYS A 40 16.90 0.11 14.52
CA CYS A 40 17.67 -0.69 13.56
C CYS A 40 17.54 -0.15 12.14
N GLN A 41 18.65 -0.15 11.40
CA GLN A 41 18.69 0.24 10.00
C GLN A 41 18.89 -0.97 9.10
N PHE A 42 17.96 -1.21 8.19
CA PHE A 42 18.10 -2.23 7.15
C PHE A 42 18.71 -1.58 5.91
N LYS A 43 19.86 -2.08 5.44
CA LYS A 43 20.61 -1.54 4.29
C LYS A 43 20.27 -2.23 2.97
N ASN A 44 19.41 -3.24 3.03
CA ASN A 44 18.92 -3.93 1.85
C ASN A 44 17.91 -3.04 1.10
N GLU A 45 17.99 -3.05 -0.23
CA GLU A 45 16.93 -2.47 -1.08
C GLU A 45 15.59 -3.14 -0.77
N VAL A 46 15.60 -4.48 -0.62
CA VAL A 46 14.42 -5.28 -0.27
C VAL A 46 14.72 -6.20 0.91
N VAL A 47 13.87 -6.14 1.94
CA VAL A 47 13.84 -7.10 3.05
C VAL A 47 12.58 -7.96 2.91
N SER A 48 12.75 -9.21 2.47
CA SER A 48 11.66 -10.17 2.33
C SER A 48 11.52 -11.06 3.55
N ILE A 49 10.31 -11.19 4.10
CA ILE A 49 9.98 -12.05 5.24
C ILE A 49 8.78 -12.94 4.87
N TYR A 50 8.99 -14.24 4.72
CA TYR A 50 7.95 -15.20 4.32
C TYR A 50 7.05 -15.68 5.47
N GLY A 51 7.31 -15.25 6.70
CA GLY A 51 6.46 -15.58 7.82
C GLY A 51 6.97 -14.91 9.07
N ILE A 52 6.10 -14.13 9.71
CA ILE A 52 6.50 -13.33 10.86
C ILE A 52 5.52 -13.51 12.02
N ALA A 53 6.06 -13.82 13.19
CA ALA A 53 5.26 -14.07 14.39
C ALA A 53 5.88 -13.46 15.64
N ASN A 54 5.07 -12.78 16.46
CA ASN A 54 5.52 -12.19 17.74
C ASN A 54 6.75 -11.27 17.60
N CYS A 55 6.81 -10.48 16.54
CA CYS A 55 7.92 -9.57 16.30
C CYS A 55 7.52 -8.12 16.53
N THR A 56 8.48 -7.30 16.98
CA THR A 56 8.27 -5.85 17.07
C THR A 56 9.38 -5.13 16.32
N PHE A 57 9.01 -4.22 15.41
CA PHE A 57 9.90 -3.23 14.85
C PHE A 57 9.51 -1.87 15.40
N HIS A 58 10.45 -1.22 16.06
CA HIS A 58 10.28 0.11 16.62
C HIS A 58 11.37 1.03 16.09
N ASN A 59 10.97 2.16 15.51
CA ASN A 59 11.90 3.15 14.96
C ASN A 59 12.93 2.55 14.00
N CYS A 60 12.45 1.67 13.10
CA CYS A 60 13.28 1.02 12.08
C CYS A 60 13.04 1.67 10.71
N GLU A 61 14.04 1.57 9.84
CA GLU A 61 13.98 2.11 8.48
C GLU A 61 14.12 0.98 7.44
N PHE A 62 13.25 1.01 6.43
CA PHE A 62 13.21 0.09 5.30
C PHE A 62 13.04 0.85 3.99
N GLU A 63 13.83 0.50 2.97
CA GLU A 63 13.56 0.91 1.59
C GLU A 63 12.34 0.13 1.08
N GLU A 64 12.43 -1.21 1.02
CA GLU A 64 11.29 -2.09 0.84
C GLU A 64 11.22 -3.16 1.94
N LEU A 65 10.03 -3.30 2.54
CA LEU A 65 9.68 -4.41 3.42
C LEU A 65 8.59 -5.23 2.73
N SER A 66 8.93 -6.45 2.34
CA SER A 66 8.00 -7.41 1.75
C SER A 66 7.67 -8.50 2.76
N ILE A 67 6.38 -8.67 3.09
CA ILE A 67 5.93 -9.72 4.00
C ILE A 67 4.96 -10.63 3.27
N ALA A 68 5.23 -11.92 3.29
CA ALA A 68 4.44 -12.94 2.60
C ALA A 68 3.97 -14.05 3.54
N ASN A 69 3.04 -14.87 3.05
CA ASN A 69 2.46 -16.07 3.65
C ASN A 69 1.73 -15.88 5.00
N LYS A 70 2.35 -15.40 6.08
CA LYS A 70 1.62 -15.17 7.35
C LYS A 70 2.20 -14.07 8.24
N ILE A 71 1.29 -13.30 8.86
CA ILE A 71 1.57 -12.31 9.90
C ILE A 71 0.77 -12.69 11.15
N GLU A 72 1.46 -12.89 12.27
CA GLU A 72 0.85 -13.15 13.58
C GLU A 72 1.45 -12.23 14.62
N THR A 73 0.60 -11.53 15.38
CA THR A 73 1.02 -10.85 16.63
C THR A 73 2.26 -9.95 16.50
N THR A 74 2.50 -9.43 15.30
CA THR A 74 3.61 -8.53 14.96
C THR A 74 3.16 -7.09 15.16
N GLN A 75 4.10 -6.20 15.49
CA GLN A 75 3.88 -4.76 15.55
C GLN A 75 5.01 -4.03 14.81
N ILE A 76 4.63 -3.05 13.99
CA ILE A 76 5.52 -2.10 13.34
C ILE A 76 5.08 -0.73 13.83
N VAL A 77 5.97 -0.05 14.54
CA VAL A 77 5.68 1.19 15.26
C VAL A 77 6.78 2.21 15.01
N ASP A 78 6.38 3.45 14.73
CA ASP A 78 7.27 4.59 14.47
C ASP A 78 8.35 4.30 13.41
N CYS A 79 8.07 3.41 12.46
CA CYS A 79 9.00 3.03 11.40
C CYS A 79 8.82 3.91 10.16
N LYS A 80 9.90 4.08 9.40
CA LYS A 80 9.88 4.65 8.05
C LYS A 80 10.03 3.51 7.04
N ILE A 81 9.04 3.34 6.16
CA ILE A 81 9.03 2.31 5.13
C ILE A 81 8.72 2.99 3.80
N GLU A 82 9.66 2.98 2.86
CA GLU A 82 9.41 3.63 1.56
C GLU A 82 8.43 2.80 0.72
N TYR A 83 8.54 1.48 0.78
CA TYR A 83 7.58 0.55 0.17
C TYR A 83 7.27 -0.64 1.09
N LEU A 84 5.99 -0.79 1.44
CA LEU A 84 5.47 -1.97 2.14
C LEU A 84 4.70 -2.85 1.16
N ASN A 85 5.20 -4.06 0.93
CA ASN A 85 4.55 -5.05 0.08
C ASN A 85 3.90 -6.16 0.92
N LEU A 86 2.57 -6.28 0.80
CA LEU A 86 1.74 -7.27 1.49
C LEU A 86 0.89 -8.07 0.49
N GLU A 87 1.32 -8.12 -0.77
CA GLU A 87 0.62 -8.83 -1.84
C GLU A 87 0.33 -10.29 -1.47
N ALA A 88 -0.83 -10.79 -1.90
CA ALA A 88 -1.27 -12.17 -1.67
C ALA A 88 -1.42 -12.59 -0.19
N LEU A 89 -1.35 -11.65 0.76
CA LEU A 89 -1.71 -11.90 2.15
C LEU A 89 -3.22 -11.75 2.37
N LYS A 90 -3.77 -12.56 3.28
CA LYS A 90 -5.15 -12.36 3.72
C LYS A 90 -5.25 -11.14 4.65
N ILE A 91 -5.67 -10.01 4.09
CA ILE A 91 -5.73 -8.74 4.81
C ILE A 91 -7.16 -8.41 5.26
N SER A 92 -7.25 -7.78 6.43
CA SER A 92 -8.46 -7.18 7.00
C SER A 92 -8.05 -6.04 7.91
N ASP A 93 -9.00 -5.21 8.37
CA ASP A 93 -8.70 -4.17 9.37
C ASP A 93 -8.04 -4.74 10.64
N LYS A 94 -8.45 -5.94 11.05
CA LYS A 94 -7.83 -6.66 12.18
C LYS A 94 -6.40 -7.07 11.86
N THR A 95 -6.13 -7.57 10.65
CA THR A 95 -4.79 -8.00 10.27
C THR A 95 -3.85 -6.81 10.14
N LEU A 96 -4.30 -5.67 9.57
CA LEU A 96 -3.50 -4.45 9.41
C LEU A 96 -3.21 -3.71 10.71
N ALA A 97 -3.82 -4.10 11.84
CA ALA A 97 -3.53 -3.51 13.14
C ALA A 97 -2.06 -3.62 13.55
N PHE A 98 -1.26 -4.48 12.90
CA PHE A 98 0.20 -4.53 13.08
C PHE A 98 0.91 -3.25 12.63
N ILE A 99 0.31 -2.47 11.71
CA ILE A 99 0.85 -1.20 11.22
C ILE A 99 0.27 -0.08 12.08
N HIS A 100 1.09 0.48 12.96
CA HIS A 100 0.69 1.64 13.75
C HIS A 100 0.51 2.88 12.85
N PRO A 101 -0.48 3.75 13.10
CA PRO A 101 -0.72 4.97 12.30
C PRO A 101 0.44 5.97 12.26
N ASN A 102 1.38 5.88 13.22
CA ASN A 102 2.57 6.74 13.26
C ASN A 102 3.67 6.30 12.28
N ASN A 103 3.54 5.13 11.66
CA ASN A 103 4.49 4.74 10.63
C ASN A 103 4.40 5.69 9.44
N SER A 104 5.55 6.06 8.89
CA SER A 104 5.64 6.73 7.62
C SER A 104 5.77 5.67 6.53
N ILE A 105 4.70 5.45 5.75
CA ILE A 105 4.70 4.53 4.61
C ILE A 105 4.52 5.34 3.33
N GLY A 106 5.44 5.20 2.37
CA GLY A 106 5.38 5.89 1.08
C GLY A 106 4.51 5.14 0.05
N LYS A 107 4.75 3.84 -0.11
CA LYS A 107 3.99 2.97 -1.03
C LYS A 107 3.45 1.76 -0.30
N LEU A 108 2.22 1.36 -0.62
CA LEU A 108 1.57 0.20 -0.02
C LEU A 108 0.96 -0.69 -1.11
N ASN A 109 1.46 -1.93 -1.21
CA ASN A 109 0.90 -2.94 -2.10
C ASN A 109 0.02 -3.92 -1.34
N LEU A 110 -1.26 -3.95 -1.72
CA LEU A 110 -2.32 -4.82 -1.22
C LEU A 110 -3.02 -5.56 -2.37
N HIS A 111 -2.33 -5.79 -3.49
CA HIS A 111 -2.85 -6.64 -4.57
C HIS A 111 -3.13 -8.07 -4.09
N TRP A 112 -4.21 -8.66 -4.60
CA TRP A 112 -4.55 -10.06 -4.31
C TRP A 112 -4.76 -10.38 -2.82
N THR A 113 -5.32 -9.44 -2.03
CA THR A 113 -5.45 -9.59 -0.57
C THR A 113 -6.85 -9.96 -0.08
N ASP A 114 -7.74 -10.36 -0.99
CA ASP A 114 -9.15 -10.72 -0.76
C ASP A 114 -9.99 -9.59 -0.13
N LEU A 115 -9.57 -8.33 -0.26
CA LEU A 115 -10.26 -7.20 0.35
C LEU A 115 -11.65 -7.00 -0.25
N LYS A 116 -12.67 -6.87 0.62
CA LYS A 116 -14.04 -6.50 0.22
C LYS A 116 -14.33 -5.01 0.36
N GLU A 117 -13.51 -4.34 1.15
CA GLU A 117 -13.57 -2.91 1.45
C GLU A 117 -12.14 -2.42 1.68
N ILE A 118 -11.90 -1.13 1.49
CA ILE A 118 -10.61 -0.51 1.82
C ILE A 118 -10.52 -0.41 3.35
N PRO A 119 -9.53 -1.06 4.00
CA PRO A 119 -9.42 -1.04 5.46
C PRO A 119 -9.25 0.37 6.01
N THR A 120 -9.94 0.70 7.10
CA THR A 120 -9.86 2.01 7.75
C THR A 120 -8.45 2.36 8.22
N ALA A 121 -7.61 1.36 8.52
CA ALA A 121 -6.21 1.55 8.86
C ALA A 121 -5.40 2.19 7.73
N VAL A 122 -5.63 1.80 6.47
CA VAL A 122 -4.95 2.37 5.28
C VAL A 122 -5.25 3.86 5.17
N LEU A 123 -6.50 4.22 5.42
CA LEU A 123 -7.02 5.59 5.34
C LEU A 123 -6.47 6.52 6.42
N LYS A 124 -5.60 6.04 7.32
CA LYS A 124 -4.91 6.86 8.34
C LYS A 124 -3.45 7.15 7.97
N ILE A 125 -2.90 6.50 6.95
CA ILE A 125 -1.51 6.64 6.52
C ILE A 125 -1.37 7.91 5.65
N ARG A 126 -1.20 9.07 6.28
CA ARG A 126 -1.16 10.38 5.58
C ARG A 126 0.04 10.57 4.67
N THR A 127 1.08 9.78 4.86
CA THR A 127 2.32 9.81 4.08
C THR A 127 2.24 9.05 2.77
N LEU A 128 1.11 8.37 2.50
CA LEU A 128 1.00 7.44 1.39
C LEU A 128 0.96 8.17 0.04
N GLU A 129 1.90 7.83 -0.83
CA GLU A 129 2.06 8.37 -2.18
C GLU A 129 1.59 7.40 -3.27
N SER A 130 1.64 6.09 -3.02
CA SER A 130 1.12 5.07 -3.95
C SER A 130 0.37 3.98 -3.21
N LEU A 131 -0.84 3.67 -3.68
CA LEU A 131 -1.70 2.64 -3.10
C LEU A 131 -2.15 1.69 -4.20
N TYR A 132 -1.76 0.43 -4.06
CA TYR A 132 -2.10 -0.64 -5.00
C TYR A 132 -3.14 -1.57 -4.35
N LEU A 133 -4.37 -1.53 -4.86
CA LEU A 133 -5.53 -2.29 -4.38
C LEU A 133 -6.18 -3.12 -5.50
N GLY A 134 -5.51 -3.25 -6.65
CA GLY A 134 -5.97 -4.08 -7.75
C GLY A 134 -6.15 -5.56 -7.38
N ASN A 135 -6.97 -6.26 -8.17
CA ASN A 135 -7.27 -7.68 -8.00
C ASN A 135 -7.77 -8.03 -6.59
N ASN A 136 -8.79 -7.31 -6.14
CA ASN A 136 -9.51 -7.55 -4.88
C ASN A 136 -11.02 -7.68 -5.16
N TYR A 137 -11.83 -7.68 -4.11
CA TYR A 137 -13.29 -7.75 -4.18
C TYR A 137 -13.97 -6.47 -3.68
N ILE A 138 -13.28 -5.32 -3.80
CA ILE A 138 -13.77 -4.03 -3.30
C ILE A 138 -14.98 -3.59 -4.11
N THR A 139 -16.07 -3.25 -3.44
CA THR A 139 -17.32 -2.80 -4.09
C THR A 139 -17.52 -1.28 -4.03
N GLU A 140 -16.86 -0.62 -3.09
CA GLU A 140 -16.96 0.83 -2.89
C GLU A 140 -15.63 1.42 -2.44
N VAL A 141 -15.39 2.66 -2.87
CA VAL A 141 -14.27 3.48 -2.38
C VAL A 141 -14.86 4.52 -1.43
N PRO A 142 -14.42 4.59 -0.16
CA PRO A 142 -15.07 5.42 0.83
C PRO A 142 -14.69 6.90 0.64
N GLU A 143 -15.59 7.82 1.01
CA GLU A 143 -15.40 9.27 0.85
C GLU A 143 -14.16 9.81 1.60
N ASN A 144 -13.69 9.12 2.64
CA ASN A 144 -12.47 9.48 3.37
C ASN A 144 -11.17 9.09 2.64
N ILE A 145 -11.22 8.49 1.44
CA ILE A 145 -10.02 8.28 0.60
C ILE A 145 -9.26 9.59 0.35
N VAL A 146 -9.98 10.71 0.29
CA VAL A 146 -9.41 12.06 0.08
C VAL A 146 -8.46 12.51 1.18
N GLN A 147 -8.50 11.84 2.34
CA GLN A 147 -7.57 12.12 3.41
C GLN A 147 -6.14 11.60 3.11
N LEU A 148 -5.96 10.80 2.05
CA LEU A 148 -4.67 10.44 1.48
C LEU A 148 -4.19 11.54 0.52
N TYR A 149 -4.02 12.76 1.03
CA TYR A 149 -3.79 13.95 0.21
C TYR A 149 -2.44 13.96 -0.54
N GLN A 150 -1.48 13.10 -0.15
CA GLN A 150 -0.20 12.93 -0.84
C GLN A 150 -0.22 11.87 -1.94
N LEU A 151 -1.37 11.22 -2.17
CA LEU A 151 -1.47 10.10 -3.10
C LEU A 151 -1.29 10.57 -4.54
N HIS A 152 -0.28 10.02 -5.23
CA HIS A 152 0.04 10.25 -6.63
C HIS A 152 -0.44 9.11 -7.53
N LEU A 153 -0.51 7.89 -6.99
CA LEU A 153 -0.98 6.70 -7.69
C LEU A 153 -2.02 5.97 -6.85
N LEU A 154 -3.16 5.69 -7.47
CA LEU A 154 -4.21 4.84 -6.93
C LEU A 154 -4.58 3.78 -7.97
N ASP A 155 -4.23 2.53 -7.69
CA ASP A 155 -4.65 1.40 -8.51
C ASP A 155 -5.80 0.64 -7.83
N LEU A 156 -6.95 0.63 -8.47
CA LEU A 156 -8.18 -0.05 -8.06
C LEU A 156 -8.63 -1.06 -9.13
N SER A 157 -7.75 -1.43 -10.07
CA SER A 157 -8.06 -2.34 -11.17
C SER A 157 -8.62 -3.69 -10.70
N ASP A 158 -9.41 -4.37 -11.53
CA ASP A 158 -9.90 -5.72 -11.25
C ASP A 158 -10.56 -5.87 -9.87
N ASN A 159 -11.52 -4.98 -9.60
CA ASN A 159 -12.37 -5.00 -8.42
C ASN A 159 -13.85 -5.06 -8.84
N ALA A 160 -14.79 -4.90 -7.90
CA ALA A 160 -16.22 -4.90 -8.16
C ALA A 160 -16.86 -3.51 -7.94
N ILE A 161 -16.10 -2.43 -8.13
CA ILE A 161 -16.53 -1.07 -7.80
C ILE A 161 -17.61 -0.62 -8.78
N GLU A 162 -18.73 -0.14 -8.26
CA GLU A 162 -19.83 0.42 -9.06
C GLU A 162 -19.85 1.95 -9.04
N LYS A 163 -19.43 2.54 -7.91
CA LYS A 163 -19.44 3.99 -7.68
C LYS A 163 -18.16 4.42 -7.01
N LEU A 164 -17.61 5.53 -7.51
CA LEU A 164 -16.54 6.28 -6.88
C LEU A 164 -17.14 7.37 -5.98
N PRO A 165 -16.41 7.81 -4.93
CA PRO A 165 -16.90 8.83 -4.02
C PRO A 165 -17.03 10.17 -4.75
N THR A 166 -18.01 10.97 -4.34
CA THR A 166 -18.32 12.25 -4.98
C THR A 166 -17.19 13.27 -4.86
N ASN A 167 -16.34 13.09 -3.86
CA ASN A 167 -15.19 13.95 -3.57
C ASN A 167 -13.87 13.42 -4.12
N LEU A 168 -13.83 12.38 -4.97
CA LEU A 168 -12.58 11.78 -5.48
C LEU A 168 -11.62 12.83 -6.09
N SER A 169 -12.18 13.84 -6.76
CA SER A 169 -11.41 14.93 -7.36
C SER A 169 -10.66 15.83 -6.35
N GLN A 170 -10.86 15.66 -5.05
CA GLN A 170 -10.10 16.34 -3.99
C GLN A 170 -8.70 15.74 -3.79
N LEU A 171 -8.40 14.57 -4.37
CA LEU A 171 -7.05 14.02 -4.47
C LEU A 171 -6.22 14.83 -5.48
N GLN A 172 -5.86 16.07 -5.11
CA GLN A 172 -5.20 17.03 -6.01
C GLN A 172 -3.80 16.59 -6.45
N SER A 173 -3.15 15.71 -5.70
CA SER A 173 -1.82 15.16 -6.03
C SER A 173 -1.89 13.96 -6.99
N LEU A 174 -3.08 13.43 -7.27
CA LEU A 174 -3.25 12.18 -8.02
C LEU A 174 -2.88 12.39 -9.50
N LYS A 175 -1.95 11.56 -9.97
CA LYS A 175 -1.42 11.55 -11.33
C LYS A 175 -1.85 10.29 -12.09
N VAL A 176 -1.89 9.15 -11.41
CA VAL A 176 -2.25 7.87 -12.01
C VAL A 176 -3.46 7.29 -11.30
N LEU A 177 -4.50 6.97 -12.06
CA LEU A 177 -5.70 6.31 -11.56
C LEU A 177 -6.03 5.08 -12.40
N GLY A 178 -5.87 3.90 -11.79
CA GLY A 178 -6.25 2.61 -12.37
C GLY A 178 -7.65 2.21 -11.95
N LEU A 179 -8.56 2.03 -12.89
CA LEU A 179 -9.96 1.63 -12.66
C LEU A 179 -10.40 0.48 -13.58
N SER A 180 -9.46 -0.14 -14.29
CA SER A 180 -9.74 -1.25 -15.20
C SER A 180 -10.55 -2.37 -14.53
N GLY A 181 -11.36 -3.10 -15.28
CA GLY A 181 -12.04 -4.30 -14.78
C GLY A 181 -13.11 -4.05 -13.69
N ASN A 182 -13.57 -2.80 -13.52
CA ASN A 182 -14.65 -2.44 -12.59
C ASN A 182 -15.99 -2.21 -13.31
N LYS A 183 -17.06 -2.02 -12.55
CA LYS A 183 -18.43 -1.75 -13.05
C LYS A 183 -18.78 -0.25 -13.06
N ILE A 184 -17.75 0.59 -13.13
CA ILE A 184 -17.90 2.04 -13.04
C ILE A 184 -18.49 2.59 -14.35
N THR A 185 -19.46 3.49 -14.22
CA THR A 185 -20.10 4.18 -15.36
C THR A 185 -19.85 5.69 -15.34
N GLN A 186 -19.24 6.23 -14.28
CA GLN A 186 -18.95 7.66 -14.14
C GLN A 186 -17.79 7.88 -13.16
N ILE A 187 -17.01 8.94 -13.39
CA ILE A 187 -15.96 9.41 -12.49
C ILE A 187 -16.38 10.80 -11.98
N PRO A 188 -16.88 10.91 -10.74
CA PRO A 188 -17.33 12.18 -10.20
C PRO A 188 -16.20 13.21 -10.15
N GLY A 189 -16.49 14.44 -10.62
CA GLY A 189 -15.54 15.54 -10.54
C GLY A 189 -14.32 15.40 -11.45
N ILE A 190 -14.34 14.49 -12.44
CA ILE A 190 -13.22 14.25 -13.37
C ILE A 190 -12.72 15.53 -14.05
N GLN A 191 -13.62 16.49 -14.33
CA GLN A 191 -13.26 17.78 -14.90
C GLN A 191 -12.33 18.62 -14.00
N ASN A 192 -12.24 18.31 -12.71
CA ASN A 192 -11.36 18.98 -11.74
C ASN A 192 -10.03 18.24 -11.52
N MET A 193 -9.86 17.03 -12.06
CA MET A 193 -8.66 16.20 -11.87
C MET A 193 -7.51 16.61 -12.80
N LYS A 194 -7.11 17.88 -12.74
CA LYS A 194 -6.18 18.49 -13.71
C LYS A 194 -4.73 18.00 -13.64
N GLN A 195 -4.36 17.28 -12.58
CA GLN A 195 -3.02 16.70 -12.42
C GLN A 195 -2.92 15.26 -12.94
N LEU A 196 -4.04 14.67 -13.37
CA LEU A 196 -4.07 13.29 -13.83
C LEU A 196 -3.31 13.17 -15.16
N SER A 197 -2.24 12.39 -15.16
CA SER A 197 -1.45 12.06 -16.34
C SER A 197 -1.94 10.78 -17.01
N ASP A 198 -2.40 9.81 -16.23
CA ASP A 198 -2.79 8.49 -16.73
C ASP A 198 -4.08 8.02 -16.06
N LEU A 199 -5.05 7.62 -16.90
CA LEU A 199 -6.34 7.09 -16.48
C LEU A 199 -6.61 5.78 -17.22
N VAL A 200 -6.61 4.67 -16.48
CA VAL A 200 -6.79 3.33 -17.07
C VAL A 200 -8.22 2.84 -16.80
N LEU A 201 -8.98 2.62 -17.88
CA LEU A 201 -10.40 2.26 -17.90
C LEU A 201 -10.72 1.05 -18.79
N ASP A 202 -9.72 0.22 -19.12
CA ASP A 202 -9.91 -1.10 -19.78
C ASP A 202 -11.06 -1.87 -19.09
N LYS A 203 -11.97 -2.48 -19.87
CA LYS A 203 -13.16 -3.21 -19.40
C LYS A 203 -14.08 -2.44 -18.45
N ALA A 204 -13.97 -1.13 -18.34
CA ALA A 204 -14.96 -0.32 -17.61
C ALA A 204 -16.20 -0.08 -18.48
N ASN A 205 -17.35 0.19 -17.84
CA ASN A 205 -18.64 0.25 -18.52
C ASN A 205 -18.95 1.67 -19.03
N PHE A 206 -18.08 2.21 -19.89
CA PHE A 206 -18.23 3.54 -20.51
C PHE A 206 -18.64 3.43 -21.99
N SER A 207 -19.78 4.04 -22.33
CA SER A 207 -20.22 4.22 -23.72
C SER A 207 -19.28 5.17 -24.48
N ALA A 208 -19.27 5.09 -25.82
CA ALA A 208 -18.44 5.95 -26.66
C ALA A 208 -18.62 7.46 -26.39
N GLU A 209 -19.85 7.89 -26.08
CA GLU A 209 -20.13 9.29 -25.73
C GLU A 209 -19.48 9.68 -24.39
N GLN A 210 -19.54 8.81 -23.39
CA GLN A 210 -18.88 9.06 -22.10
C GLN A 210 -17.35 9.07 -22.25
N GLN A 211 -16.80 8.16 -23.05
CA GLN A 211 -15.35 8.14 -23.33
C GLN A 211 -14.90 9.45 -23.97
N LYS A 212 -15.66 9.96 -24.94
CA LYS A 212 -15.39 11.26 -25.57
C LYS A 212 -15.42 12.41 -24.56
N VAL A 213 -16.45 12.47 -23.71
CA VAL A 213 -16.58 13.49 -22.65
C VAL A 213 -15.41 13.42 -21.66
N ILE A 214 -14.96 12.21 -21.29
CA ILE A 214 -13.80 12.01 -20.43
C ILE A 214 -12.54 12.64 -21.06
N CYS A 215 -12.28 12.37 -22.35
CA CYS A 215 -11.14 12.94 -23.07
C CYS A 215 -11.23 14.47 -23.20
N GLU A 216 -12.42 15.03 -23.37
CA GLU A 216 -12.64 16.49 -23.38
C GLU A 216 -12.31 17.13 -22.02
N TYR A 217 -12.62 16.46 -20.92
CA TYR A 217 -12.29 16.95 -19.57
C TYR A 217 -10.81 16.83 -19.21
N LEU A 218 -10.10 15.87 -19.81
CA LEU A 218 -8.71 15.54 -19.53
C LEU A 218 -7.83 15.57 -20.79
N PRO A 219 -7.69 16.73 -21.47
CA PRO A 219 -7.00 16.82 -22.77
C PRO A 219 -5.49 16.54 -22.74
N SER A 220 -4.88 16.51 -21.55
CA SER A 220 -3.45 16.21 -21.34
C SER A 220 -3.19 14.88 -20.65
N CYS A 221 -4.26 14.11 -20.37
CA CYS A 221 -4.17 12.80 -19.74
C CYS A 221 -4.18 11.71 -20.82
N SER A 222 -3.31 10.72 -20.66
CA SER A 222 -3.39 9.46 -21.40
C SER A 222 -4.54 8.63 -20.82
N VAL A 223 -5.62 8.48 -21.59
CA VAL A 223 -6.79 7.68 -21.19
C VAL A 223 -6.83 6.39 -22.00
N TYR A 224 -6.90 5.26 -21.30
CA TYR A 224 -6.88 3.91 -21.89
C TYR A 224 -8.25 3.25 -21.69
N PHE A 225 -8.92 2.83 -22.77
CA PHE A 225 -10.29 2.28 -22.71
C PHE A 225 -10.43 0.82 -23.20
N GLU A 226 -9.42 0.25 -23.84
CA GLU A 226 -9.49 -1.08 -24.50
C GLU A 226 -9.34 -2.24 -23.52
#